data_AF-A0A7S3FT37-F1
#
_entry.id   AF-A0A7S3FT37-F1
#
_cell.length_a   1.000
_cell.length_b   1.000
_cell.length_c   1.000
_cell.angle_alpha   90.00
_cell.angle_beta   90.00
_cell.angle_gamma   90.00
#
_symmetry.space_group_name_H-M   'P 1'
#
loop_
_entity.id
_entity.type
_entity.pdbx_description
1 polymer ?
#
loop_
_entity_poly.entity_id
_entity_poly.type
_entity_poly.pdbx_seq_one_letter_code
_entity_poly.pdbx_strand_id
1 'polypeptide(L)'
;AFDRETYRYTPLIAYLLLPNTVVFKAFGKVLFSTADVVISIVQYKLLRGALRDADASLLLTSLGLWLFNPYTATISSRGSSDSISSLCILLMLLLLERRRHALAGFWFGVAVHIRIFPVIYALPLLVHLGRPNRSIFEEQGGNRGSLLALTREKVAFCLASGLTCAALCLACYALDGQ
;
A
#
# COMPACT_ATOMS: atom_id res chain seq x y z
N ALA A 1 -28.87 -13.36 -20.00
CA ALA A 1 -28.81 -12.51 -18.80
C ALA A 1 -27.39 -12.59 -18.27
N PHE A 2 -26.60 -11.52 -18.39
CA PHE A 2 -25.29 -11.45 -17.75
C PHE A 2 -25.56 -11.49 -16.25
N ASP A 3 -25.29 -12.65 -15.65
CA ASP A 3 -25.44 -12.83 -14.22
C ASP A 3 -24.46 -11.89 -13.55
N ARG A 4 -25.01 -10.86 -12.88
CA ARG A 4 -24.26 -9.81 -12.19
C ARG A 4 -23.63 -10.42 -10.93
N GLU A 5 -22.62 -11.26 -11.11
CA GLU A 5 -21.55 -11.43 -10.13
C GLU A 5 -20.80 -10.11 -10.11
N THR A 6 -21.39 -9.16 -9.41
CA THR A 6 -20.96 -7.77 -9.30
C THR A 6 -19.60 -7.80 -8.64
N TYR A 7 -18.54 -7.76 -9.44
CA TYR A 7 -17.17 -7.60 -8.94
C TYR A 7 -17.16 -6.31 -8.12
N ARG A 8 -17.28 -6.46 -6.80
CA ARG A 8 -17.28 -5.40 -5.79
C ARG A 8 -15.86 -4.87 -5.58
N TYR A 9 -15.09 -4.78 -6.65
CA TYR A 9 -13.69 -4.45 -6.65
C TYR A 9 -13.41 -3.52 -7.84
N THR A 10 -12.55 -2.53 -7.63
CA THR A 10 -12.15 -1.55 -8.65
C THR A 10 -11.75 -2.26 -9.95
N PRO A 11 -12.09 -1.72 -11.15
CA PRO A 11 -11.79 -2.34 -12.44
C PRO A 11 -10.36 -2.87 -12.55
N LEU A 12 -9.38 -2.19 -11.96
CA LEU A 12 -7.99 -2.65 -11.90
C LEU A 12 -7.80 -4.03 -11.25
N ILE A 13 -8.50 -4.31 -10.14
CA ILE A 13 -8.49 -5.63 -9.51
C ILE A 13 -9.19 -6.65 -10.40
N ALA A 14 -10.26 -6.27 -11.09
CA ALA A 14 -10.93 -7.14 -12.05
C ALA A 14 -9.99 -7.51 -13.22
N TYR A 15 -9.23 -6.55 -13.75
CA TYR A 15 -8.19 -6.80 -14.75
C TYR A 15 -7.04 -7.66 -14.21
N LEU A 16 -6.60 -7.44 -12.97
CA LEU A 16 -5.59 -8.28 -12.30
C LEU A 16 -6.05 -9.73 -12.10
N LEU A 17 -7.37 -9.93 -12.01
CA LEU A 17 -8.03 -11.23 -11.86
C LEU A 17 -8.47 -11.83 -13.20
N LEU A 18 -8.28 -11.17 -14.35
CA LEU A 18 -8.51 -11.78 -15.67
C LEU A 18 -7.74 -13.10 -15.88
N PRO A 19 -6.49 -13.30 -15.40
CA PRO A 19 -5.82 -14.60 -15.50
C PRO A 19 -6.53 -15.72 -14.74
N ASN A 20 -7.42 -15.41 -13.79
CA ASN A 20 -8.17 -16.39 -13.01
C ASN A 20 -9.12 -17.24 -13.88
N THR A 21 -9.58 -16.70 -15.02
CA THR A 21 -10.45 -17.43 -15.96
C THR A 21 -9.65 -18.16 -17.04
N VAL A 22 -8.40 -17.78 -17.29
CA VAL A 22 -7.56 -18.30 -18.39
C VAL A 22 -6.56 -19.37 -17.93
N VAL A 23 -6.04 -19.28 -16.70
CA VAL A 23 -4.92 -20.11 -16.21
C VAL A 23 -5.37 -21.11 -15.14
N PHE A 24 -5.95 -20.66 -14.02
CA PHE A 24 -6.46 -21.54 -12.95
C PHE A 24 -7.51 -20.82 -12.08
N LYS A 25 -8.63 -21.49 -11.77
CA LYS A 25 -9.74 -20.97 -10.96
C LYS A 25 -9.36 -20.58 -9.50
N ALA A 26 -8.17 -20.98 -9.05
CA ALA A 26 -7.63 -20.68 -7.72
C ALA A 26 -6.49 -19.64 -7.74
N PHE A 27 -6.17 -19.06 -8.90
CA PHE A 27 -5.07 -18.11 -9.06
C PHE A 27 -5.21 -16.90 -8.11
N GLY A 28 -6.43 -16.37 -7.97
CA GLY A 28 -6.70 -15.28 -7.03
C GLY A 28 -6.30 -15.61 -5.59
N LYS A 29 -6.59 -16.83 -5.11
CA LYS A 29 -6.25 -17.26 -3.74
C LYS A 29 -4.74 -17.34 -3.53
N VAL A 30 -4.00 -17.83 -4.53
CA VAL A 30 -2.53 -17.88 -4.48
C VAL A 30 -1.95 -16.46 -4.51
N LEU A 31 -2.49 -15.57 -5.34
CA LEU A 31 -2.06 -14.17 -5.41
C LEU A 31 -2.25 -13.44 -4.08
N PHE A 32 -3.40 -13.61 -3.42
CA PHE A 32 -3.64 -12.99 -2.11
C PHE A 32 -2.74 -13.59 -1.03
N SER A 33 -2.59 -14.92 -1.00
CA SER A 33 -1.70 -15.58 -0.03
C SER A 33 -0.23 -15.18 -0.20
N THR A 34 0.26 -15.04 -1.45
CA THR A 34 1.62 -14.54 -1.70
C THR A 34 1.77 -13.07 -1.30
N ALA A 35 0.73 -12.24 -1.49
CA ALA A 35 0.72 -10.87 -1.00
C ALA A 35 0.88 -10.80 0.53
N ASP A 36 0.24 -11.68 1.32
CA ASP A 36 0.41 -11.70 2.78
C ASP A 36 1.82 -12.10 3.22
N VAL A 37 2.46 -13.02 2.50
CA VAL A 37 3.87 -13.34 2.72
C VAL A 37 4.74 -12.11 2.45
N VAL A 38 4.50 -11.39 1.36
CA VAL A 38 5.24 -10.15 1.05
C VAL A 38 4.98 -9.06 2.08
N ILE A 39 3.74 -8.90 2.56
CA ILE A 39 3.37 -7.97 3.63
C ILE A 39 4.23 -8.24 4.86
N SER A 40 4.30 -9.49 5.32
CA SER A 40 5.07 -9.84 6.51
C SER A 40 6.56 -9.51 6.33
N ILE A 41 7.15 -9.79 5.15
CA ILE A 41 8.53 -9.41 4.83
C ILE A 41 8.75 -7.89 4.85
N VAL A 42 7.82 -7.12 4.27
CA VAL A 42 7.92 -5.65 4.25
C VAL A 42 7.80 -5.09 5.66
N GLN A 43 6.88 -5.63 6.47
CA GLN A 43 6.71 -5.26 7.87
C GLN A 43 7.97 -5.55 8.69
N TYR A 44 8.60 -6.72 8.48
CA TYR A 44 9.89 -7.04 9.10
C TYR A 44 10.98 -6.03 8.75
N LYS A 45 11.08 -5.64 7.47
CA LYS A 45 12.07 -4.63 7.04
C LYS A 45 11.83 -3.27 7.69
N LEU A 46 10.56 -2.89 7.84
CA LEU A 46 10.14 -1.64 8.47
C LEU A 46 10.45 -1.65 9.98
N LEU A 47 10.11 -2.74 10.67
CA LEU A 47 10.41 -2.94 12.10
C LEU A 47 11.92 -2.93 12.38
N ARG A 48 12.71 -3.59 11.51
CA ARG A 48 14.18 -3.60 11.63
C ARG A 48 14.80 -2.22 11.38
N GLY A 49 14.20 -1.41 10.51
CA GLY A 49 14.60 -0.02 10.30
C GLY A 49 14.29 0.87 11.51
N ALA A 50 13.13 0.63 12.13
CA ALA A 50 12.65 1.33 13.31
C ALA A 50 13.42 1.00 14.60
N LEU A 51 13.58 -0.29 14.91
CA LEU A 51 14.26 -0.79 16.09
C LEU A 51 15.60 -1.41 15.71
N ARG A 52 16.63 -0.57 15.58
CA ARG A 52 17.99 -1.02 15.20
C ARG A 52 18.60 -2.05 16.17
N ASP A 53 18.19 -2.02 17.44
CA ASP A 53 18.65 -2.92 18.50
C ASP A 53 17.62 -3.99 18.90
N ALA A 54 16.55 -4.19 18.12
CA ALA A 54 15.58 -5.23 18.45
C ALA A 54 16.17 -6.63 18.29
N ASP A 55 15.91 -7.49 19.27
CA ASP A 55 16.24 -8.90 19.22
C ASP A 55 15.61 -9.58 17.99
N ALA A 56 16.40 -10.42 17.32
CA ALA A 56 15.92 -11.19 16.16
C ALA A 56 14.68 -12.03 16.49
N SER A 57 14.57 -12.50 17.73
CA SER A 57 13.42 -13.24 18.25
C SER A 57 12.13 -12.41 18.22
N LEU A 58 12.17 -11.13 18.60
CA LEU A 58 11.01 -10.23 18.54
C LEU A 58 10.55 -9.96 17.11
N LEU A 59 11.50 -9.82 16.18
CA LEU A 59 11.19 -9.66 14.78
C LEU A 59 10.57 -10.94 14.19
N LEU A 60 11.09 -12.12 14.55
CA LEU A 60 10.54 -13.42 14.17
C LEU A 60 9.14 -13.67 14.78
N THR A 61 8.92 -13.28 16.03
CA THR A 61 7.59 -13.41 16.65
C THR A 61 6.59 -12.46 16.02
N SER A 62 6.95 -11.23 15.66
CA SER A 62 6.03 -10.32 14.95
C SER A 62 5.65 -10.84 13.55
N LEU A 63 6.62 -11.42 12.81
CA LEU A 63 6.37 -12.12 11.55
C LEU A 63 5.42 -13.30 11.74
N GLY A 64 5.72 -14.16 12.73
CA GLY A 64 4.87 -15.31 13.05
C GLY A 64 3.48 -14.88 13.50
N LEU A 65 3.37 -13.85 14.34
CA LEU A 65 2.11 -13.32 14.84
C LEU A 65 1.24 -12.80 13.68
N TRP A 66 1.85 -12.14 12.68
CA TRP A 66 1.12 -11.69 11.50
C TRP A 66 0.67 -12.86 10.62
N LEU A 67 1.57 -13.78 10.28
CA LEU A 67 1.30 -14.87 9.35
C LEU A 67 0.33 -15.93 9.94
N PHE A 68 0.43 -16.17 11.24
CA PHE A 68 -0.44 -17.09 11.97
C PHE A 68 -1.65 -16.39 12.62
N ASN A 69 -1.90 -15.10 12.32
CA ASN A 69 -3.08 -14.42 12.84
C ASN A 69 -4.33 -15.03 12.16
N PRO A 70 -5.25 -15.67 12.92
CA PRO A 70 -6.46 -16.29 12.35
C PRO A 70 -7.31 -15.28 11.57
N TYR A 71 -7.23 -13.99 11.89
CA TYR A 71 -7.92 -12.93 11.16
C TYR A 71 -7.35 -12.74 9.74
N THR A 72 -6.02 -12.66 9.61
CA THR A 72 -5.39 -12.50 8.30
C THR A 72 -5.56 -13.75 7.45
N ALA A 73 -5.30 -14.94 8.03
CA ALA A 73 -5.44 -16.21 7.32
C ALA A 73 -6.87 -16.45 6.79
N THR A 74 -7.90 -16.04 7.54
CA THR A 74 -9.30 -16.16 7.11
C THR A 74 -9.68 -15.14 6.02
N ILE A 75 -9.13 -13.92 6.06
CA ILE A 75 -9.37 -12.89 5.03
C ILE A 75 -8.70 -13.26 3.70
N SER A 76 -7.48 -13.78 3.75
CA SER A 76 -6.73 -14.21 2.57
C SER A 76 -7.36 -15.43 1.91
N SER A 77 -7.83 -16.39 2.72
CA SER A 77 -8.52 -17.59 2.25
C SER A 77 -9.87 -17.28 1.59
N ARG A 78 -10.51 -16.17 1.97
CA ARG A 78 -11.74 -15.65 1.35
C ARG A 78 -11.50 -14.94 0.01
N GLY A 79 -10.23 -14.73 -0.38
CA GLY A 79 -9.89 -14.09 -1.65
C GLY A 79 -10.13 -12.58 -1.65
N SER A 80 -9.94 -11.92 -0.51
CA SER A 80 -10.19 -10.48 -0.43
C SER A 80 -9.02 -9.66 -0.98
N SER A 81 -9.33 -8.60 -1.72
CA SER A 81 -8.35 -7.63 -2.23
C SER A 81 -7.73 -6.72 -1.15
N ASP A 82 -8.16 -6.87 0.11
CA ASP A 82 -7.64 -6.11 1.25
C ASP A 82 -6.13 -6.29 1.42
N SER A 83 -5.59 -7.50 1.20
CA SER A 83 -4.15 -7.77 1.26
C SER A 83 -3.36 -6.99 0.21
N ILE A 84 -3.89 -6.79 -1.00
CA ILE A 84 -3.19 -6.00 -2.03
C ILE A 84 -3.15 -4.52 -1.63
N SER A 85 -4.27 -4.01 -1.09
CA SER A 85 -4.35 -2.63 -0.63
C SER A 85 -3.38 -2.36 0.52
N SER A 86 -3.32 -3.26 1.51
CA SER A 86 -2.40 -3.12 2.65
C SER A 86 -0.94 -3.25 2.24
N LEU A 87 -0.63 -4.15 1.31
CA LEU A 87 0.71 -4.29 0.71
C LEU A 87 1.16 -2.98 0.04
N CYS A 88 0.30 -2.32 -0.74
CA CYS A 88 0.64 -1.06 -1.39
C CYS A 88 0.98 0.04 -0.37
N ILE A 89 0.21 0.13 0.73
CA ILE A 89 0.45 1.10 1.81
C ILE A 89 1.78 0.81 2.51
N LEU A 90 2.05 -0.46 2.83
CA LEU A 90 3.30 -0.85 3.48
C LEU A 90 4.52 -0.63 2.59
N LEU A 91 4.41 -0.89 1.28
CA LEU A 91 5.46 -0.56 0.31
C LEU A 91 5.70 0.95 0.23
N MET A 92 4.63 1.75 0.25
CA MET A 92 4.73 3.21 0.30
C MET A 92 5.51 3.66 1.54
N LEU A 93 5.19 3.13 2.72
CA LEU A 93 5.90 3.46 3.97
C LEU A 93 7.38 3.05 3.92
N LEU A 94 7.67 1.84 3.42
CA LEU A 94 9.04 1.36 3.26
C LEU A 94 9.86 2.27 2.32
N LEU A 95 9.27 2.70 1.21
CA LEU A 95 9.93 3.59 0.25
C LEU A 95 10.12 5.01 0.78
N LEU A 96 9.18 5.45 1.62
CA LEU A 96 9.27 6.72 2.32
C LEU A 96 10.46 6.72 3.28
N GLU A 97 10.64 5.64 4.05
CA GLU A 97 11.80 5.44 4.92
C GLU A 97 13.12 5.41 4.13
N ARG A 98 13.10 4.83 2.92
CA ARG A 98 14.25 4.78 1.99
C ARG A 98 14.50 6.10 1.24
N ARG A 99 13.83 7.20 1.58
CA ARG A 99 13.94 8.52 0.92
C ARG A 99 13.57 8.53 -0.57
N ARG A 100 12.85 7.52 -1.06
CA ARG A 100 12.40 7.45 -2.47
C ARG A 100 10.98 8.01 -2.62
N HIS A 101 10.84 9.33 -2.41
CA HIS A 101 9.56 10.02 -2.33
C HIS A 101 8.68 9.90 -3.58
N ALA A 102 9.28 9.89 -4.78
CA ALA A 102 8.52 9.70 -6.03
C ALA A 102 7.89 8.30 -6.13
N LEU A 103 8.62 7.25 -5.75
CA LEU A 103 8.07 5.89 -5.76
C LEU A 103 7.06 5.68 -4.64
N ALA A 104 7.27 6.31 -3.47
CA ALA A 104 6.29 6.29 -2.40
C ALA A 104 4.95 6.91 -2.87
N GLY A 105 5.01 8.05 -3.60
CA GLY A 105 3.84 8.68 -4.20
C GLY A 105 3.15 7.78 -5.24
N PHE A 106 3.93 7.05 -6.05
CA PHE A 106 3.39 6.09 -7.01
C PHE A 106 2.52 5.03 -6.32
N TRP A 107 3.07 4.34 -5.32
CA TRP A 107 2.36 3.29 -4.58
C TRP A 107 1.19 3.84 -3.75
N PHE A 108 1.29 5.08 -3.25
CA PHE A 108 0.16 5.75 -2.61
C PHE A 108 -1.01 5.98 -3.56
N GLY A 109 -0.75 6.49 -4.77
CA GLY A 109 -1.80 6.70 -5.77
C GLY A 109 -2.46 5.39 -6.22
N VAL A 110 -1.68 4.31 -6.36
CA VAL A 110 -2.21 2.96 -6.62
C VAL A 110 -3.10 2.49 -5.46
N ALA A 111 -2.66 2.68 -4.21
CA ALA A 111 -3.45 2.31 -3.03
C ALA A 111 -4.78 3.06 -2.95
N VAL A 112 -4.78 4.38 -3.20
CA VAL A 112 -5.98 5.23 -3.22
C VAL A 112 -6.95 4.85 -4.34
N HIS A 113 -6.44 4.45 -5.50
CA HIS A 113 -7.27 3.97 -6.61
C HIS A 113 -7.92 2.62 -6.27
N ILE A 114 -7.19 1.72 -5.60
CA ILE A 114 -7.69 0.40 -5.18
C ILE A 114 -8.74 0.52 -4.08
N ARG A 115 -8.54 1.40 -3.10
CA ARG A 115 -9.51 1.72 -2.05
C ARG A 115 -9.39 3.19 -1.71
N ILE A 116 -10.51 3.86 -1.48
CA ILE A 116 -10.48 5.31 -1.16
C ILE A 116 -9.94 5.62 0.25
N PHE A 117 -10.03 4.66 1.19
CA PHE A 117 -9.63 4.83 2.60
C PHE A 117 -8.21 5.38 2.86
N PRO A 118 -7.16 4.98 2.12
CA PRO A 118 -5.81 5.47 2.33
C PRO A 118 -5.64 6.98 2.08
N VAL A 119 -6.63 7.65 1.47
CA VAL A 119 -6.62 9.11 1.28
C VAL A 119 -6.51 9.86 2.62
N ILE A 120 -7.02 9.27 3.71
CA ILE A 120 -6.95 9.84 5.06
C ILE A 120 -5.48 9.99 5.52
N TYR A 121 -4.58 9.13 5.02
CA TYR A 121 -3.16 9.20 5.33
C TYR A 121 -2.40 10.28 4.56
N ALA A 122 -3.01 10.93 3.56
CA ALA A 122 -2.35 12.00 2.80
C ALA A 122 -1.91 13.16 3.71
N LEU A 123 -2.77 13.58 4.65
CA LEU A 123 -2.47 14.67 5.57
C LEU A 123 -1.27 14.37 6.48
N PRO A 124 -1.24 13.26 7.26
CA PRO A 124 -0.09 12.94 8.11
C PRO A 124 1.20 12.70 7.30
N LEU A 125 1.11 12.14 6.09
CA LEU A 125 2.27 11.96 5.20
C LEU A 125 2.87 13.31 4.78
N LEU A 126 2.04 14.28 4.40
CA LEU A 126 2.50 15.62 4.03
C LEU A 126 3.14 16.37 5.19
N VAL A 127 2.60 16.20 6.41
CA VAL A 127 3.21 16.75 7.63
C VAL A 127 4.59 16.14 7.86
N HIS A 128 4.71 14.82 7.72
CA HIS A 128 5.97 14.10 7.91
C HIS A 128 7.04 14.52 6.89
N LEU A 129 6.66 14.69 5.62
CA LEU A 129 7.56 15.04 4.52
C LEU A 129 8.07 16.50 4.57
N GLY A 130 7.51 17.35 5.43
CA GLY A 130 7.95 18.73 5.62
C GLY A 130 9.16 18.89 6.55
N ARG A 131 9.74 17.79 7.03
CA ARG A 131 10.85 17.80 7.98
C ARG A 131 12.02 16.98 7.42
N PRO A 132 13.12 17.62 7.00
CA PRO A 132 14.26 16.89 6.48
C PRO A 132 14.82 15.99 7.58
N ASN A 133 15.13 14.74 7.20
CA ASN A 133 15.98 13.83 7.97
C ASN A 133 15.40 13.14 9.23
N ARG A 134 14.10 12.80 9.28
CA ARG A 134 13.55 11.96 10.37
C ARG A 134 13.00 10.62 9.90
N SER A 135 13.07 9.59 10.75
CA SER A 135 12.43 8.30 10.53
C SER A 135 10.94 8.40 10.90
N ILE A 136 10.10 7.52 10.36
CA ILE A 136 8.65 7.51 10.62
C ILE A 136 8.33 7.24 12.11
N PHE A 137 9.26 6.59 12.80
CA PHE A 137 9.09 6.05 14.15
C PHE A 137 9.57 6.99 15.27
N GLU A 138 10.14 8.14 14.92
CA GLU A 138 10.69 9.08 15.90
C GLU A 138 9.60 10.02 16.45
N GLU A 139 9.51 10.15 17.78
CA GLU A 139 8.52 11.02 18.44
C GLU A 139 8.66 12.48 18.02
N GLN A 140 7.51 13.11 17.76
CA GLN A 140 7.44 14.41 17.11
C GLN A 140 7.35 15.56 18.12
N GLY A 141 8.47 16.23 18.38
CA GLY A 141 8.49 17.55 19.02
C GLY A 141 7.86 18.62 18.11
N GLY A 142 6.79 19.26 18.58
CA GLY A 142 5.94 20.15 17.80
C GLY A 142 6.60 21.45 17.36
N ASN A 143 7.08 21.52 16.12
CA ASN A 143 7.28 22.79 15.42
C ASN A 143 6.28 22.86 14.25
N ARG A 144 5.23 23.68 14.42
CA ARG A 144 4.07 23.82 13.52
C ARG A 144 4.35 24.68 12.27
N GLY A 145 5.45 25.43 12.26
CA GLY A 145 5.76 26.42 11.23
C GLY A 145 6.07 25.89 9.82
N SER A 146 6.30 24.58 9.63
CA SER A 146 6.70 23.99 8.33
C SER A 146 5.60 23.12 7.67
N LEU A 147 4.35 23.24 8.12
CA LEU A 147 3.23 22.51 7.51
C LEU A 147 2.98 22.97 6.06
N LEU A 148 3.00 24.29 5.84
CA LEU A 148 2.80 24.91 4.52
C LEU A 148 4.06 25.08 3.68
N ALA A 149 5.26 24.83 4.23
CA ALA A 149 6.49 24.90 3.44
C ALA A 149 6.44 23.85 2.33
N LEU A 150 6.37 24.30 1.07
CA LEU A 150 6.24 23.44 -0.09
C LEU A 150 7.63 22.90 -0.48
N THR A 151 8.07 21.87 0.22
CA THR A 151 9.36 21.20 -0.06
C THR A 151 9.30 20.47 -1.40
N ARG A 152 10.43 20.42 -2.13
CA ARG A 152 10.59 19.62 -3.36
C ARG A 152 10.11 18.17 -3.20
N GLU A 153 10.28 17.61 -2.00
CA GLU A 153 9.85 16.25 -1.64
C GLU A 153 8.31 16.12 -1.58
N LYS A 154 7.60 17.09 -1.00
CA LYS A 154 6.13 17.16 -1.00
C LYS A 154 5.59 17.26 -2.42
N VAL A 155 6.20 18.11 -3.23
CA VAL A 155 5.81 18.28 -4.64
C VAL A 155 6.03 16.99 -5.42
N ALA A 156 7.19 16.34 -5.27
CA ALA A 156 7.48 15.07 -5.95
C ALA A 156 6.50 13.96 -5.54
N PHE A 157 6.15 13.87 -4.25
CA PHE A 157 5.17 12.89 -3.76
C PHE A 157 3.75 13.17 -4.29
N CYS A 158 3.28 14.42 -4.21
CA CYS A 158 1.96 14.83 -4.70
C CYS A 158 1.82 14.68 -6.21
N LEU A 159 2.85 15.07 -6.97
CA LEU A 159 2.83 14.92 -8.41
C LEU A 159 2.84 13.44 -8.80
N ALA A 160 3.68 12.62 -8.15
CA ALA A 160 3.71 11.19 -8.44
C ALA A 160 2.38 10.51 -8.11
N SER A 161 1.76 10.81 -6.96
CA SER A 161 0.46 10.22 -6.58
C SER A 161 -0.71 10.74 -7.42
N GLY A 162 -0.71 12.03 -7.76
CA GLY A 162 -1.70 12.64 -8.63
C GLY A 162 -1.63 12.10 -10.06
N LEU A 163 -0.41 12.01 -10.62
CA LEU A 163 -0.18 11.45 -11.95
C LEU A 163 -0.58 9.98 -12.02
N THR A 164 -0.24 9.17 -11.03
CA THR A 164 -0.63 7.76 -11.05
C THR A 164 -2.13 7.58 -10.91
N CYS A 165 -2.78 8.28 -9.98
CA CYS A 165 -4.22 8.23 -9.83
C CYS A 165 -4.94 8.68 -11.11
N ALA A 166 -4.50 9.78 -11.72
CA ALA A 166 -5.04 10.27 -12.99
C ALA A 166 -4.81 9.28 -14.14
N ALA A 167 -3.60 8.74 -14.30
CA ALA A 167 -3.29 7.76 -15.33
C ALA A 167 -4.13 6.49 -15.18
N LEU A 168 -4.33 6.02 -13.95
CA LEU A 168 -5.14 4.85 -13.63
C LEU A 168 -6.63 5.11 -13.92
N CYS A 169 -7.15 6.28 -13.55
CA CYS A 169 -8.51 6.68 -13.90
C CYS A 169 -8.72 6.77 -15.41
N LEU A 170 -7.78 7.38 -16.14
CA LEU A 170 -7.85 7.49 -17.59
C LEU A 170 -7.75 6.14 -18.29
N ALA A 171 -6.89 5.24 -17.80
CA ALA A 171 -6.77 3.89 -18.32
C ALA A 171 -8.08 3.09 -18.13
N CYS A 172 -8.68 3.15 -16.93
CA CYS A 172 -9.96 2.50 -16.67
C CYS A 172 -11.09 3.11 -17.53
N TYR A 173 -11.12 4.44 -17.68
CA TYR A 173 -12.10 5.12 -18.52
C TYR A 173 -11.97 4.75 -20.00
N ALA A 174 -10.74 4.63 -20.51
CA ALA A 174 -10.49 4.22 -21.88
C ALA A 174 -10.87 2.75 -22.16
N LEU A 175 -10.75 1.89 -21.14
CA LEU A 175 -11.12 0.48 -21.22
C LEU A 175 -12.63 0.23 -21.11
N ASP A 176 -13.35 1.03 -20.31
CA ASP A 176 -14.81 0.94 -20.19
C ASP A 176 -15.55 1.70 -21.32
N GLY A 177 -14.84 2.58 -22.04
CA GLY A 177 -15.37 3.35 -23.18
C GLY A 177 -15.31 2.65 -24.54
N GLN A 178 -14.83 1.40 -24.60
CA GLN A 178 -14.83 0.53 -25.79
C GLN A 178 -15.89 -0.56 -25.65
#